data_AF-A0A1X3P4S1-F1
#
_entry.id   AF-A0A1X3P4S1-F1
#
_cell.length_a   1.000
_cell.length_b   1.000
_cell.length_c   1.000
_cell.angle_alpha   90.00
_cell.angle_beta   90.00
_cell.angle_gamma   90.00
#
_symmetry.space_group_name_H-M   'P 1'
#
loop_
_entity.id
_entity.type
_entity.pdbx_description
1 polymer ?
#
loop_
_entity_poly.entity_id
_entity_poly.type
_entity_poly.pdbx_seq_one_letter_code
_entity_poly.pdbx_strand_id
1 'polypeptide(L)'
;MRVTNAILGATDTERLAAALPLLDTTAQLTIILGNAFAAADVRHIDTNQLADQINSLDDQAKQIRPRLNSRERLLNIDGDKESGSMITDPLSGLVTDLTGNIFPRLTTLDNPAAIAAHLSDQVIAKSLRRAQEEPWHLLGYDTFPESLRSIEDNLHNILAVVAALAADSSVNVGLIRAARAGGHQGALRRAAEAARRLTRRQLQARKTQLEQVGKDLGQQLRVLMPKDDQYQLVSERLVAIDVSSLIDWSYALEETSTALQDAGLPGEKFIIVPIRNGKPVAALTMSLISSLLPAGNLGQWTSSLAEAHETPLTDAFDAAVASLQVASGVLALPEAHRSHGIVDQVVESAKHDFIQSRQILERSPRDAITEQIAQLLDSLNDALLDEEAGESANGDIASQLLQMMTQGHQTELTVAVSVARLMALEWDIDRDTAEQFFEID
;
A
#
# COMPACT_ATOMS: atom_id res chain seq x y z
N MET A 1 -16.01 40.50 -27.48
CA MET A 1 -17.04 40.11 -26.50
C MET A 1 -17.26 38.61 -26.62
N ARG A 2 -16.57 37.80 -25.79
CA ARG A 2 -16.79 36.35 -25.72
C ARG A 2 -17.94 36.13 -24.73
N VAL A 3 -19.06 35.60 -25.20
CA VAL A 3 -20.12 35.09 -24.33
C VAL A 3 -19.59 33.80 -23.72
N THR A 4 -19.20 33.84 -22.45
CA THR A 4 -19.00 32.64 -21.64
C THR A 4 -20.39 32.03 -21.44
N ASN A 5 -20.68 30.93 -22.13
CA ASN A 5 -21.86 30.12 -21.84
C ASN A 5 -21.68 29.57 -20.42
N ALA A 6 -22.29 30.22 -19.42
CA ALA A 6 -22.43 29.63 -18.10
C ALA A 6 -23.31 28.38 -18.26
N ILE A 7 -22.70 27.20 -18.18
CA ILE A 7 -23.43 25.94 -18.21
C ILE A 7 -24.15 25.84 -16.87
N LEU A 8 -25.45 26.13 -16.84
CA LEU A 8 -26.29 25.82 -15.70
C LEU A 8 -26.23 24.30 -15.46
N GLY A 9 -25.72 23.90 -14.29
CA GLY A 9 -25.70 22.49 -13.88
C GLY A 9 -27.12 21.92 -13.84
N ALA A 10 -27.25 20.59 -13.92
CA ALA A 10 -28.53 19.90 -13.82
C ALA A 10 -28.80 19.45 -12.39
N THR A 11 -30.09 19.32 -12.03
CA THR A 11 -30.45 18.64 -10.77
C THR A 11 -29.92 17.21 -10.81
N ASP A 12 -29.53 16.65 -9.66
CA ASP A 12 -28.97 15.30 -9.61
C ASP A 12 -29.97 14.28 -10.19
N THR A 13 -31.26 14.43 -9.96
CA THR A 13 -32.29 13.56 -10.55
C THR A 13 -32.31 13.60 -12.09
N GLU A 14 -32.31 14.81 -12.69
CA GLU A 14 -32.29 14.94 -14.17
C GLU A 14 -30.99 14.43 -14.77
N ARG A 15 -29.86 14.70 -14.12
CA ARG A 15 -28.53 14.24 -14.56
C ARG A 15 -28.42 12.72 -14.52
N LEU A 16 -28.79 12.10 -13.40
CA LEU A 16 -28.75 10.65 -13.25
C LEU A 16 -29.71 9.97 -14.23
N ALA A 17 -30.91 10.54 -14.44
CA ALA A 17 -31.87 10.01 -15.41
C ALA A 17 -31.35 10.07 -16.85
N ALA A 18 -30.65 11.14 -17.22
CA ALA A 18 -30.01 11.28 -18.54
C ALA A 18 -28.82 10.33 -18.72
N ALA A 19 -28.09 10.03 -17.64
CA ALA A 19 -26.91 9.15 -17.69
C ALA A 19 -27.27 7.65 -17.73
N LEU A 20 -28.40 7.23 -17.17
CA LEU A 20 -28.82 5.83 -17.12
C LEU A 20 -28.79 5.11 -18.49
N PRO A 21 -29.41 5.62 -19.57
CA PRO A 21 -29.36 4.96 -20.88
C PRO A 21 -27.95 4.90 -21.47
N LEU A 22 -27.07 5.84 -21.10
CA LEU A 22 -25.66 5.84 -21.50
C LEU A 22 -24.91 4.73 -20.79
N LEU A 23 -25.18 4.49 -19.50
CA LEU A 23 -24.60 3.38 -18.74
C LEU A 23 -25.07 2.03 -19.27
N ASP A 24 -26.34 1.90 -19.65
CA ASP A 24 -26.87 0.67 -20.27
C ASP A 24 -26.17 0.38 -21.61
N THR A 25 -26.00 1.41 -22.44
CA THR A 25 -25.26 1.30 -23.72
C THR A 25 -23.79 0.96 -23.47
N THR A 26 -23.17 1.59 -22.48
CA THR A 26 -21.79 1.33 -22.08
C THR A 26 -21.61 -0.12 -21.61
N ALA A 27 -22.54 -0.64 -20.81
CA ALA A 27 -22.53 -2.04 -20.37
C ALA A 27 -22.61 -3.00 -21.56
N GLN A 28 -23.51 -2.75 -22.51
CA GLN A 28 -23.64 -3.56 -23.72
C GLN A 28 -22.37 -3.54 -24.57
N LEU A 29 -21.78 -2.36 -24.81
CA LEU A 29 -20.54 -2.22 -25.57
C LEU A 29 -19.37 -2.92 -24.87
N THR A 30 -19.27 -2.81 -23.54
CA THR A 30 -18.24 -3.51 -22.75
C THR A 30 -18.34 -5.03 -22.93
N ILE A 31 -19.56 -5.58 -22.97
CA ILE A 31 -19.81 -7.00 -23.22
C ILE A 31 -19.40 -7.39 -24.64
N ILE A 32 -19.85 -6.64 -25.65
CA ILE A 32 -19.58 -6.94 -27.07
C ILE A 32 -18.08 -6.91 -27.34
N LEU A 33 -17.43 -5.81 -26.96
CA LEU A 33 -15.99 -5.61 -27.15
C LEU A 33 -15.18 -6.63 -26.35
N GLY A 34 -15.55 -6.86 -25.09
CA GLY A 34 -14.86 -7.82 -24.24
C GLY A 34 -14.95 -9.26 -24.76
N ASN A 35 -16.11 -9.68 -25.28
CA ASN A 35 -16.26 -11.02 -25.87
C ASN A 35 -15.47 -11.18 -27.17
N ALA A 36 -15.50 -10.17 -28.06
CA ALA A 36 -14.74 -10.21 -29.30
C ALA A 36 -13.23 -10.17 -29.08
N PHE A 37 -12.77 -9.33 -28.14
CA PHE A 37 -11.41 -9.29 -27.67
C PHE A 37 -10.96 -10.66 -27.15
N ALA A 38 -11.68 -11.23 -26.19
CA ALA A 38 -11.32 -12.51 -25.57
C ALA A 38 -11.31 -13.68 -26.57
N ALA A 39 -12.24 -13.68 -27.53
CA ALA A 39 -12.31 -14.71 -28.56
C ALA A 39 -11.34 -14.49 -29.73
N ALA A 40 -10.64 -13.34 -29.79
CA ALA A 40 -9.91 -12.87 -30.97
C ALA A 40 -10.75 -13.06 -32.26
N ASP A 41 -12.02 -12.66 -32.21
CA ASP A 41 -12.97 -12.88 -33.29
C ASP A 41 -13.83 -11.63 -33.53
N VAL A 42 -13.56 -10.97 -34.65
CA VAL A 42 -14.24 -9.75 -35.08
C VAL A 42 -15.25 -10.05 -36.21
N ARG A 43 -15.37 -11.32 -36.65
CA ARG A 43 -16.21 -11.70 -37.80
C ARG A 43 -17.70 -11.41 -37.63
N HIS A 44 -18.15 -11.25 -36.38
CA HIS A 44 -19.54 -10.97 -36.04
C HIS A 44 -19.78 -9.50 -35.64
N ILE A 45 -18.77 -8.64 -35.79
CA ILE A 45 -18.85 -7.22 -35.44
C ILE A 45 -18.60 -6.38 -36.69
N ASP A 46 -19.56 -5.52 -37.02
CA ASP A 46 -19.32 -4.42 -37.96
C ASP A 46 -18.48 -3.35 -37.25
N THR A 47 -17.19 -3.29 -37.60
CA THR A 47 -16.23 -2.39 -36.95
C THR A 47 -16.53 -0.92 -37.18
N ASN A 48 -17.18 -0.57 -38.30
CA ASN A 48 -17.56 0.81 -38.59
C ASN A 48 -18.76 1.21 -37.74
N GLN A 49 -19.78 0.36 -37.69
CA GLN A 49 -20.94 0.57 -36.82
C GLN A 49 -20.55 0.67 -35.34
N LEU A 50 -19.60 -0.16 -34.90
CA LEU A 50 -19.08 -0.15 -33.54
C LEU A 50 -18.32 1.14 -33.23
N ALA A 51 -17.48 1.62 -34.16
CA ALA A 51 -16.77 2.89 -34.00
C ALA A 51 -17.74 4.08 -33.92
N ASP A 52 -18.78 4.09 -34.76
CA ASP A 52 -19.83 5.12 -34.72
C ASP A 52 -20.60 5.10 -33.39
N GLN A 53 -20.90 3.91 -32.86
CA GLN A 53 -21.54 3.76 -31.55
C GLN A 53 -20.65 4.27 -30.40
N ILE A 54 -19.35 3.96 -30.42
CA ILE A 54 -18.38 4.44 -29.42
C ILE A 54 -18.26 5.96 -29.46
N ASN A 55 -18.09 6.55 -30.66
CA ASN A 55 -17.98 7.99 -30.84
C ASN A 55 -19.26 8.72 -30.42
N SER A 56 -20.43 8.20 -30.82
CA SER A 56 -21.72 8.77 -30.40
C SER A 56 -21.92 8.69 -28.89
N LEU A 57 -21.49 7.61 -28.25
CA LEU A 57 -21.58 7.46 -26.79
C LEU A 57 -20.66 8.45 -26.07
N ASP A 58 -19.43 8.62 -26.57
CA ASP A 58 -18.46 9.59 -26.05
C ASP A 58 -18.98 11.03 -26.15
N ASP A 59 -19.55 11.40 -27.30
CA ASP A 59 -20.14 12.72 -27.53
C ASP A 59 -21.36 12.96 -26.63
N GLN A 60 -22.21 11.96 -26.41
CA GLN A 60 -23.36 12.06 -25.50
C GLN A 60 -22.92 12.13 -24.04
N ALA A 61 -21.87 11.41 -23.64
CA ALA A 61 -21.31 11.48 -22.30
C ALA A 61 -20.74 12.86 -21.98
N LYS A 62 -20.08 13.51 -22.95
CA LYS A 62 -19.58 14.89 -22.83
C LYS A 62 -20.70 15.93 -22.70
N GLN A 63 -21.94 15.58 -23.06
CA GLN A 63 -23.11 16.45 -22.92
C GLN A 63 -23.82 16.30 -21.56
N ILE A 64 -23.43 15.34 -20.71
CA ILE A 64 -23.93 15.24 -19.35
C ILE A 64 -23.57 16.52 -18.60
N ARG A 65 -24.58 17.24 -18.13
CA ARG A 65 -24.37 18.49 -17.39
C ARG A 65 -23.74 18.19 -16.02
N PRO A 66 -22.80 19.03 -15.56
CA PRO A 66 -22.25 18.90 -14.21
C PRO A 66 -23.34 19.13 -13.16
N ARG A 67 -23.07 18.68 -11.93
CA ARG A 67 -24.01 18.82 -10.80
C ARG A 67 -24.33 20.30 -10.53
N LEU A 68 -25.58 20.61 -10.21
CA LEU A 68 -26.05 21.98 -9.92
C LEU A 68 -25.26 22.70 -8.79
N ASN A 69 -24.60 21.93 -7.91
CA ASN A 69 -23.78 22.42 -6.79
C ASN A 69 -22.29 22.06 -6.89
N SER A 70 -21.78 21.64 -8.06
CA SER A 70 -20.33 21.50 -8.21
C SER A 70 -19.70 22.88 -8.12
N ARG A 71 -19.03 23.20 -7.01
CA ARG A 71 -18.25 24.42 -6.88
C ARG A 71 -17.24 24.47 -8.04
N GLU A 72 -17.50 25.28 -9.04
CA GLU A 72 -16.45 25.78 -9.94
C GLU A 72 -15.51 26.64 -9.09
N ARG A 73 -14.43 26.05 -8.57
CA ARG A 73 -13.23 26.83 -8.26
C ARG A 73 -12.31 26.72 -9.46
N LEU A 74 -12.32 27.75 -10.31
CA LEU A 74 -11.13 28.52 -10.73
C LEU A 74 -11.54 29.48 -11.86
N LEU A 75 -11.87 30.73 -11.50
CA LEU A 75 -11.49 31.87 -12.33
C LEU A 75 -10.08 32.25 -11.89
N ASN A 76 -9.07 31.69 -12.57
CA ASN A 76 -7.72 32.25 -12.49
C ASN A 76 -7.66 33.41 -13.50
N ILE A 77 -7.66 34.64 -12.98
CA ILE A 77 -7.45 35.85 -13.77
C ILE A 77 -5.95 36.04 -13.89
N ASP A 78 -5.27 35.09 -14.53
CA ASP A 78 -3.91 35.27 -15.05
C ASP A 78 -3.64 34.15 -16.05
N GLY A 79 -3.16 34.53 -17.23
CA GLY A 79 -3.14 33.73 -18.45
C GLY A 79 -2.11 32.59 -18.49
N ASP A 80 -1.90 31.89 -17.39
CA ASP A 80 -1.07 30.70 -17.35
C ASP A 80 -1.91 29.44 -17.55
N LYS A 81 -1.51 28.66 -18.57
CA LYS A 81 -2.08 27.36 -18.94
C LYS A 81 -1.72 26.31 -17.89
N GLU A 82 -2.25 26.43 -16.69
CA GLU A 82 -2.41 25.26 -15.85
C GLU A 82 -3.58 24.45 -16.40
N SER A 83 -3.29 23.20 -16.75
CA SER A 83 -4.28 22.19 -17.14
C SER A 83 -5.07 21.78 -15.89
N GLY A 84 -5.85 22.72 -15.34
CA GLY A 84 -6.81 22.44 -14.30
C GLY A 84 -7.81 21.46 -14.87
N SER A 85 -7.77 20.22 -14.36
CA SER A 85 -8.78 19.20 -14.60
C SER A 85 -10.15 19.86 -14.48
N MET A 86 -10.86 20.02 -15.60
CA MET A 86 -12.30 20.20 -15.54
C MET A 86 -12.80 19.09 -14.61
N ILE A 87 -13.57 19.44 -13.58
CA ILE A 87 -14.21 18.44 -12.73
C ILE A 87 -15.24 17.76 -13.63
N THR A 88 -14.80 16.72 -14.33
CA THR A 88 -15.64 15.91 -15.19
C THR A 88 -16.65 15.21 -14.30
N ASP A 89 -17.92 15.30 -14.68
CA ASP A 89 -18.99 14.57 -14.00
C ASP A 89 -18.60 13.08 -13.85
N PRO A 90 -18.76 12.43 -12.69
CA PRO A 90 -18.30 11.06 -12.49
C PRO A 90 -18.85 10.04 -13.51
N LEU A 91 -20.09 10.23 -13.99
CA LEU A 91 -20.70 9.34 -14.98
C LEU A 91 -20.15 9.62 -16.38
N SER A 92 -19.98 10.89 -16.72
CA SER A 92 -19.27 11.30 -17.95
C SER A 92 -17.83 10.79 -17.96
N GLY A 93 -17.12 10.92 -16.84
CA GLY A 93 -15.74 10.46 -16.66
C GLY A 93 -15.60 8.96 -16.87
N LEU A 94 -16.47 8.14 -16.27
CA LEU A 94 -16.46 6.69 -16.50
C LEU A 94 -16.68 6.33 -17.97
N VAL A 95 -17.69 6.92 -18.63
CA VAL A 95 -17.99 6.61 -20.02
C VAL A 95 -16.84 7.05 -20.94
N THR A 96 -16.34 8.27 -20.77
CA THR A 96 -15.23 8.82 -21.57
C THR A 96 -13.90 8.10 -21.34
N ASP A 97 -13.63 7.61 -20.14
CA ASP A 97 -12.47 6.75 -19.88
C ASP A 97 -12.58 5.42 -20.64
N LEU A 98 -13.78 4.83 -20.70
CA LEU A 98 -14.00 3.59 -21.44
C LEU A 98 -13.93 3.79 -22.95
N THR A 99 -14.64 4.78 -23.49
CA THR A 99 -14.69 5.06 -24.94
C THR A 99 -13.39 5.63 -25.48
N GLY A 100 -12.73 6.51 -24.72
CA GLY A 100 -11.50 7.19 -25.13
C GLY A 100 -10.22 6.39 -24.91
N ASN A 101 -10.17 5.52 -23.89
CA ASN A 101 -8.95 4.79 -23.53
C ASN A 101 -9.09 3.27 -23.62
N ILE A 102 -10.08 2.66 -22.98
CA ILE A 102 -10.15 1.20 -22.86
C ILE A 102 -10.57 0.54 -24.18
N PHE A 103 -11.70 0.95 -24.77
CA PHE A 103 -12.25 0.32 -25.97
C PHE A 103 -11.29 0.37 -27.18
N PRO A 104 -10.64 1.50 -27.51
CA PRO A 104 -9.69 1.54 -28.62
C PRO A 104 -8.45 0.69 -28.36
N ARG A 105 -7.99 0.59 -27.11
CA ARG A 105 -6.81 -0.21 -26.76
C ARG A 105 -7.09 -1.71 -26.72
N LEU A 106 -8.33 -2.13 -26.48
CA LEU A 106 -8.72 -3.54 -26.57
C LEU A 106 -8.76 -4.05 -28.01
N THR A 107 -9.00 -3.18 -28.99
CA THR A 107 -9.04 -3.58 -30.42
C THR A 107 -7.64 -3.67 -31.03
N THR A 108 -6.69 -2.83 -30.62
CA THR A 108 -5.30 -2.88 -31.10
C THR A 108 -4.39 -3.75 -30.25
N LEU A 109 -4.69 -3.88 -28.95
CA LEU A 109 -3.92 -4.58 -27.93
C LEU A 109 -2.44 -4.12 -27.85
N ASP A 110 -2.23 -2.81 -27.90
CA ASP A 110 -0.90 -2.23 -27.70
C ASP A 110 -0.59 -2.15 -26.20
N ASN A 111 0.47 -2.87 -25.78
CA ASN A 111 0.98 -2.89 -24.41
C ASN A 111 -0.08 -3.31 -23.34
N PRO A 112 -0.34 -4.63 -23.18
CA PRO A 112 -1.27 -5.15 -22.18
C PRO A 112 -1.00 -4.66 -20.75
N ALA A 113 0.27 -4.47 -20.37
CA ALA A 113 0.62 -4.00 -19.02
C ALA A 113 0.09 -2.58 -18.75
N ALA A 114 0.19 -1.68 -19.74
CA ALA A 114 -0.34 -0.32 -19.62
C ALA A 114 -1.88 -0.29 -19.56
N ILE A 115 -2.55 -1.19 -20.28
CA ILE A 115 -4.01 -1.32 -20.24
C ILE A 115 -4.45 -1.84 -18.86
N ALA A 116 -3.82 -2.90 -18.35
CA ALA A 116 -4.13 -3.47 -17.05
C ALA A 116 -3.90 -2.44 -15.92
N ALA A 117 -2.79 -1.70 -15.97
CA ALA A 117 -2.48 -0.60 -15.05
C ALA A 117 -3.58 0.46 -15.02
N HIS A 118 -3.94 0.98 -16.20
CA HIS A 118 -4.94 2.04 -16.30
C HIS A 118 -6.34 1.57 -15.86
N LEU A 119 -6.70 0.34 -16.22
CA LEU A 119 -8.00 -0.24 -15.87
C LEU A 119 -8.12 -0.49 -14.35
N SER A 120 -7.05 -0.98 -13.71
CA SER A 120 -7.00 -1.15 -12.25
C SER A 120 -7.02 0.19 -11.52
N ASP A 121 -6.03 1.06 -11.79
CA ASP A 121 -5.71 2.21 -10.92
C ASP A 121 -6.58 3.44 -11.18
N GLN A 122 -7.14 3.58 -12.39
CA GLN A 122 -7.95 4.73 -12.76
C GLN A 122 -9.41 4.34 -12.98
N VAL A 123 -9.69 3.37 -13.87
CA VAL A 123 -11.08 3.08 -14.24
C VAL A 123 -11.84 2.41 -13.10
N ILE A 124 -11.36 1.27 -12.57
CA ILE A 124 -12.06 0.54 -11.51
C ILE A 124 -11.93 1.30 -10.18
N ALA A 125 -10.70 1.59 -9.75
CA ALA A 125 -10.46 2.18 -8.43
C ALA A 125 -11.00 3.61 -8.25
N LYS A 126 -11.16 4.39 -9.34
CA LYS A 126 -11.62 5.79 -9.27
C LYS A 126 -12.91 6.04 -10.04
N SER A 127 -12.91 5.89 -11.37
CA SER A 127 -14.03 6.34 -12.21
C SER A 127 -15.32 5.55 -11.94
N LEU A 128 -15.22 4.22 -11.88
CA LEU A 128 -16.34 3.33 -11.55
C LEU A 128 -16.80 3.53 -10.11
N ARG A 129 -15.87 3.57 -9.15
CA ARG A 129 -16.20 3.80 -7.73
C ARG A 129 -16.96 5.11 -7.53
N ARG A 130 -16.50 6.20 -8.14
CA ARG A 130 -17.19 7.51 -8.07
C ARG A 130 -18.58 7.46 -8.70
N ALA A 131 -18.75 6.72 -9.80
CA ALA A 131 -20.06 6.50 -10.43
C ALA A 131 -21.01 5.70 -9.54
N GLN A 132 -20.50 4.70 -8.79
CA GLN A 132 -21.29 3.91 -7.84
C GLN A 132 -21.70 4.70 -6.59
N GLU A 133 -20.87 5.65 -6.16
CA GLU A 133 -21.11 6.55 -5.02
C GLU A 133 -22.11 7.70 -5.32
N GLU A 134 -22.62 7.78 -6.55
CA GLU A 134 -23.67 8.73 -6.93
C GLU A 134 -24.99 8.47 -6.15
N PRO A 135 -25.84 9.50 -5.95
CA PRO A 135 -27.07 9.39 -5.15
C PRO A 135 -28.19 8.68 -5.93
N TRP A 136 -28.00 7.40 -6.27
CA TRP A 136 -28.93 6.58 -7.06
C TRP A 136 -30.32 6.40 -6.42
N HIS A 137 -30.42 6.57 -5.09
CA HIS A 137 -31.70 6.60 -4.38
C HIS A 137 -32.66 7.69 -4.88
N LEU A 138 -32.15 8.77 -5.50
CA LEU A 138 -32.97 9.80 -6.14
C LEU A 138 -33.76 9.29 -7.36
N LEU A 139 -33.33 8.18 -7.96
CA LEU A 139 -34.04 7.48 -9.03
C LEU A 139 -34.81 6.25 -8.54
N GLY A 140 -34.88 6.04 -7.22
CA GLY A 140 -35.59 4.90 -6.61
C GLY A 140 -34.80 3.60 -6.55
N TYR A 141 -33.47 3.64 -6.67
CA TYR A 141 -32.61 2.46 -6.45
C TYR A 141 -32.10 2.41 -5.00
N ASP A 142 -32.18 1.24 -4.36
CA ASP A 142 -31.60 1.01 -3.03
C ASP A 142 -30.06 1.02 -3.06
N THR A 143 -29.47 0.66 -4.20
CA THR A 143 -28.03 0.69 -4.49
C THR A 143 -27.79 1.35 -5.86
N PHE A 144 -26.66 1.08 -6.52
CA PHE A 144 -26.45 1.50 -7.92
C PHE A 144 -27.20 0.59 -8.93
N PRO A 145 -27.47 1.08 -10.17
CA PRO A 145 -28.15 0.33 -11.23
C PRO A 145 -27.42 -0.95 -11.69
N GLU A 146 -28.18 -1.90 -12.25
CA GLU A 146 -27.64 -3.17 -12.77
C GLU A 146 -26.60 -2.96 -13.89
N SER A 147 -26.73 -1.90 -14.69
CA SER A 147 -25.73 -1.56 -15.70
C SER A 147 -24.35 -1.25 -15.12
N LEU A 148 -24.26 -0.55 -13.98
CA LEU A 148 -22.98 -0.33 -13.31
C LEU A 148 -22.39 -1.62 -12.75
N ARG A 149 -23.23 -2.54 -12.23
CA ARG A 149 -22.78 -3.88 -11.81
C ARG A 149 -22.24 -4.68 -12.99
N SER A 150 -22.96 -4.64 -14.11
CA SER A 150 -22.54 -5.31 -15.35
C SER A 150 -21.21 -4.73 -15.88
N ILE A 151 -21.04 -3.40 -15.85
CA ILE A 151 -19.77 -2.76 -16.21
C ILE A 151 -18.66 -3.25 -15.26
N GLU A 152 -18.88 -3.22 -13.96
CA GLU A 152 -17.92 -3.71 -12.97
C GLU A 152 -17.47 -5.16 -13.24
N ASP A 153 -18.41 -6.09 -13.38
CA ASP A 153 -18.13 -7.50 -13.63
C ASP A 153 -17.31 -7.70 -14.92
N ASN A 154 -17.69 -7.00 -16.00
CA ASN A 154 -16.99 -7.12 -17.27
C ASN A 154 -15.61 -6.46 -17.25
N LEU A 155 -15.44 -5.33 -16.56
CA LEU A 155 -14.12 -4.70 -16.38
C LEU A 155 -13.19 -5.60 -15.58
N HIS A 156 -13.64 -6.22 -14.50
CA HIS A 156 -12.84 -7.20 -13.77
C HIS A 156 -12.49 -8.44 -14.61
N ASN A 157 -13.39 -8.88 -15.49
CA ASN A 157 -13.09 -9.96 -16.42
C ASN A 157 -12.06 -9.54 -17.49
N ILE A 158 -12.17 -8.32 -18.03
CA ILE A 158 -11.18 -7.75 -18.97
C ILE A 158 -9.82 -7.64 -18.27
N LEU A 159 -9.80 -7.11 -17.04
CA LEU A 159 -8.59 -6.99 -16.23
C LEU A 159 -7.88 -8.32 -16.10
N ALA A 160 -8.60 -9.39 -15.72
CA ALA A 160 -8.03 -10.71 -15.55
C ALA A 160 -7.34 -11.22 -16.83
N VAL A 161 -7.97 -11.03 -17.99
CA VAL A 161 -7.40 -11.47 -19.29
C VAL A 161 -6.18 -10.63 -19.66
N VAL A 162 -6.29 -9.31 -19.60
CA VAL A 162 -5.20 -8.40 -20.00
C VAL A 162 -4.01 -8.50 -19.05
N ALA A 163 -4.25 -8.66 -17.74
CA ALA A 163 -3.23 -8.90 -16.73
C ALA A 163 -2.46 -10.21 -17.00
N ALA A 164 -3.16 -11.29 -17.33
CA ALA A 164 -2.51 -12.55 -17.67
C ALA A 164 -1.65 -12.44 -18.94
N LEU A 165 -2.11 -11.69 -19.95
CA LEU A 165 -1.34 -11.41 -21.17
C LEU A 165 -0.14 -10.49 -20.92
N ALA A 166 -0.25 -9.55 -19.97
CA ALA A 166 0.84 -8.68 -19.55
C ALA A 166 1.94 -9.46 -18.83
N ALA A 167 1.55 -10.45 -18.01
CA ALA A 167 2.48 -11.30 -17.29
C ALA A 167 3.18 -12.32 -18.21
N ASP A 168 2.44 -12.93 -19.14
CA ASP A 168 2.99 -13.93 -20.07
C ASP A 168 2.19 -13.95 -21.37
N SER A 169 2.78 -13.44 -22.46
CA SER A 169 2.11 -13.38 -23.77
C SER A 169 1.86 -14.77 -24.38
N SER A 170 2.57 -15.81 -23.94
CA SER A 170 2.43 -17.18 -24.47
C SER A 170 1.08 -17.82 -24.11
N VAL A 171 0.41 -17.33 -23.05
CA VAL A 171 -0.88 -17.85 -22.58
C VAL A 171 -2.04 -17.51 -23.52
N ASN A 172 -1.85 -16.58 -24.46
CA ASN A 172 -2.90 -16.05 -25.34
C ASN A 172 -3.66 -17.16 -26.07
N VAL A 173 -2.96 -18.15 -26.62
CA VAL A 173 -3.58 -19.28 -27.33
C VAL A 173 -4.50 -20.09 -26.41
N GLY A 174 -4.11 -20.27 -25.15
CA GLY A 174 -4.91 -20.97 -24.15
C GLY A 174 -6.16 -20.17 -23.75
N LEU A 175 -6.03 -18.86 -23.58
CA LEU A 175 -7.15 -17.97 -23.26
C LEU A 175 -8.16 -17.88 -24.41
N ILE A 176 -7.71 -17.73 -25.65
CA ILE A 176 -8.58 -17.75 -26.85
C ILE A 176 -9.29 -19.10 -26.97
N ARG A 177 -8.58 -20.22 -26.73
CA ARG A 177 -9.21 -21.55 -26.74
C ARG A 177 -10.31 -21.67 -25.67
N ALA A 178 -10.07 -21.17 -24.47
CA ALA A 178 -11.07 -21.15 -23.39
C ALA A 178 -12.28 -20.25 -23.76
N ALA A 179 -12.02 -19.09 -24.35
CA ALA A 179 -13.06 -18.19 -24.86
C ALA A 179 -13.96 -18.89 -25.90
N ARG A 180 -13.35 -19.64 -26.83
CA ARG A 180 -14.04 -20.35 -27.93
C ARG A 180 -14.64 -21.70 -27.56
N ALA A 181 -14.48 -22.19 -26.33
CA ALA A 181 -14.99 -23.49 -25.90
C ALA A 181 -16.53 -23.58 -25.78
N GLY A 182 -17.26 -22.50 -26.09
CA GLY A 182 -18.72 -22.43 -26.07
C GLY A 182 -19.25 -21.32 -27.00
N GLY A 183 -20.53 -20.97 -26.87
CA GLY A 183 -21.14 -19.89 -27.67
C GLY A 183 -20.47 -18.53 -27.41
N HIS A 184 -20.57 -17.60 -28.37
CA HIS A 184 -19.93 -16.28 -28.28
C HIS A 184 -20.31 -15.50 -27.01
N GLN A 185 -21.56 -15.65 -26.55
CA GLN A 185 -22.01 -15.14 -25.26
C GLN A 185 -21.20 -15.77 -24.10
N GLY A 186 -20.55 -14.92 -23.32
CA GLY A 186 -19.73 -15.32 -22.17
C GLY A 186 -18.31 -15.79 -22.52
N ALA A 187 -17.82 -15.51 -23.73
CA ALA A 187 -16.43 -15.75 -24.12
C ALA A 187 -15.45 -15.04 -23.17
N LEU A 188 -15.71 -13.77 -22.84
CA LEU A 188 -14.92 -12.99 -21.89
C LEU A 188 -14.85 -13.66 -20.52
N ARG A 189 -16.00 -14.08 -19.97
CA ARG A 189 -16.07 -14.73 -18.66
C ARG A 189 -15.23 -16.00 -18.61
N ARG A 190 -15.33 -16.86 -19.63
CA ARG A 190 -14.53 -18.10 -19.70
C ARG A 190 -13.04 -17.83 -19.82
N ALA A 191 -12.64 -16.85 -20.62
CA ALA A 191 -11.26 -16.42 -20.74
C ALA A 191 -10.74 -15.88 -19.40
N ALA A 192 -11.52 -15.04 -18.71
CA ALA A 192 -11.19 -14.51 -17.40
C ALA A 192 -11.07 -15.61 -16.33
N GLU A 193 -11.96 -16.60 -16.31
CA GLU A 193 -11.85 -17.77 -15.42
C GLU A 193 -10.62 -18.62 -15.72
N ALA A 194 -10.22 -18.76 -16.99
CA ALA A 194 -8.98 -19.42 -17.37
C ALA A 194 -7.76 -18.62 -16.91
N ALA A 195 -7.78 -17.30 -17.10
CA ALA A 195 -6.74 -16.37 -16.65
C ALA A 195 -6.57 -16.41 -15.12
N ARG A 196 -7.64 -16.23 -14.35
CA ARG A 196 -7.61 -16.33 -12.88
C ARG A 196 -7.06 -17.67 -12.39
N ARG A 197 -7.46 -18.79 -13.01
CA ARG A 197 -6.92 -20.12 -12.68
C ARG A 197 -5.42 -20.22 -12.97
N LEU A 198 -4.96 -19.65 -14.09
CA LEU A 198 -3.54 -19.62 -14.44
C LEU A 198 -2.75 -18.76 -13.45
N THR A 199 -3.21 -17.54 -13.16
CA THR A 199 -2.59 -16.65 -12.17
C THR A 199 -2.52 -17.30 -10.79
N ARG A 200 -3.60 -17.93 -10.31
CA ARG A 200 -3.59 -18.65 -9.02
C ARG A 200 -2.58 -19.80 -9.00
N ARG A 201 -2.45 -20.56 -10.10
CA ARG A 201 -1.44 -21.61 -10.21
C ARG A 201 -0.02 -21.04 -10.20
N GLN A 202 0.21 -19.95 -10.91
CA GLN A 202 1.51 -19.26 -10.92
C GLN A 202 1.86 -18.70 -9.55
N LEU A 203 0.91 -18.06 -8.86
CA LEU A 203 1.09 -17.56 -7.48
C LEU A 203 1.37 -18.71 -6.51
N GLN A 204 0.67 -19.84 -6.64
CA GLN A 204 0.91 -21.01 -5.79
C GLN A 204 2.28 -21.66 -6.08
N ALA A 205 2.67 -21.74 -7.34
CA ALA A 205 4.00 -22.24 -7.74
C ALA A 205 5.09 -21.31 -7.21
N ARG A 206 4.91 -19.98 -7.36
CA ARG A 206 5.83 -18.97 -6.83
C ARG A 206 5.91 -19.01 -5.31
N LYS A 207 4.77 -19.22 -4.63
CA LYS A 207 4.72 -19.42 -3.18
C LYS A 207 5.56 -20.61 -2.76
N THR A 208 5.35 -21.74 -3.42
CA THR A 208 6.09 -22.99 -3.14
C THR A 208 7.58 -22.80 -3.38
N GLN A 209 7.96 -22.07 -4.44
CA GLN A 209 9.37 -21.74 -4.73
C GLN A 209 9.99 -20.90 -3.63
N LEU A 210 9.31 -19.85 -3.16
CA LEU A 210 9.83 -18.98 -2.09
C LEU A 210 9.86 -19.69 -0.73
N GLU A 211 8.88 -20.55 -0.42
CA GLU A 211 8.92 -21.37 0.80
C GLU A 211 10.03 -22.44 0.73
N GLN A 212 10.41 -22.89 -0.48
CA GLN A 212 11.55 -23.79 -0.66
C GLN A 212 12.88 -23.10 -0.35
N VAL A 213 13.03 -21.80 -0.64
CA VAL A 213 14.21 -21.01 -0.24
C VAL A 213 14.43 -21.12 1.27
N GLY A 214 13.36 -21.03 2.07
CA GLY A 214 13.43 -21.20 3.51
C GLY A 214 13.97 -22.56 3.93
N LYS A 215 13.44 -23.62 3.32
CA LYS A 215 13.90 -24.99 3.59
C LYS A 215 15.36 -25.20 3.23
N ASP A 216 15.82 -24.61 2.13
CA ASP A 216 17.21 -24.70 1.69
C ASP A 216 18.17 -23.98 2.67
N LEU A 217 17.68 -22.92 3.34
CA LEU A 217 18.35 -22.24 4.46
C LEU A 217 18.18 -22.95 5.82
N GLY A 218 17.40 -24.02 5.90
CA GLY A 218 17.06 -24.68 7.17
C GLY A 218 16.08 -23.88 8.06
N GLN A 219 15.43 -22.86 7.50
CA GLN A 219 14.50 -21.98 8.19
C GLN A 219 13.03 -22.31 7.85
N GLN A 220 12.11 -22.03 8.77
CA GLN A 220 10.68 -22.16 8.52
C GLN A 220 10.12 -20.84 7.99
N LEU A 221 10.06 -20.73 6.67
CA LEU A 221 9.44 -19.59 5.97
C LEU A 221 8.00 -19.90 5.59
N ARG A 222 7.09 -18.99 5.95
CA ARG A 222 5.71 -18.98 5.47
C ARG A 222 5.48 -17.79 4.57
N VAL A 223 5.12 -18.05 3.31
CA VAL A 223 4.89 -16.98 2.33
C VAL A 223 3.40 -16.76 2.13
N LEU A 224 2.97 -15.52 2.37
CA LEU A 224 1.62 -15.05 2.15
C LEU A 224 1.57 -14.27 0.85
N MET A 225 0.70 -14.74 -0.04
CA MET A 225 0.45 -14.13 -1.34
C MET A 225 -0.76 -13.20 -1.24
N PRO A 226 -0.84 -12.16 -2.09
CA PRO A 226 -2.00 -11.28 -2.14
C PRO A 226 -3.27 -12.12 -2.32
N LYS A 227 -4.29 -11.86 -1.50
CA LYS A 227 -5.58 -12.55 -1.58
C LYS A 227 -6.41 -12.05 -2.76
N ASP A 228 -6.12 -10.85 -3.24
CA ASP A 228 -6.94 -10.18 -4.23
C ASP A 228 -6.63 -10.70 -5.64
N ASP A 229 -7.69 -11.06 -6.37
CA ASP A 229 -7.66 -11.23 -7.83
C ASP A 229 -7.38 -9.88 -8.56
N GLN A 230 -7.03 -8.82 -7.82
CA GLN A 230 -6.64 -7.50 -8.35
C GLN A 230 -5.23 -7.57 -8.91
N TYR A 231 -5.09 -7.12 -10.15
CA TYR A 231 -3.78 -6.98 -10.78
C TYR A 231 -2.94 -5.95 -10.02
N GLN A 232 -1.81 -6.37 -9.46
CA GLN A 232 -0.79 -5.48 -8.93
C GLN A 232 0.43 -5.53 -9.87
N LEU A 233 0.79 -4.38 -10.46
CA LEU A 233 2.02 -4.24 -11.26
C LEU A 233 3.27 -4.66 -10.48
N VAL A 234 3.24 -4.44 -9.16
CA VAL A 234 4.30 -4.80 -8.24
C VAL A 234 3.67 -5.62 -7.13
N SER A 235 3.87 -6.93 -7.18
CA SER A 235 3.39 -7.82 -6.14
C SER A 235 4.21 -7.61 -4.87
N GLU A 236 3.59 -6.99 -3.88
CA GLU A 236 4.09 -7.07 -2.50
C GLU A 236 3.72 -8.44 -1.93
N ARG A 237 4.64 -9.05 -1.18
CA ARG A 237 4.43 -10.37 -0.56
C ARG A 237 4.93 -10.35 0.86
N LEU A 238 4.25 -11.06 1.74
CA LEU A 238 4.67 -11.18 3.13
C LEU A 238 5.40 -12.51 3.34
N VAL A 239 6.59 -12.45 3.91
CA VAL A 239 7.44 -13.58 4.30
C VAL A 239 7.52 -13.57 5.82
N ALA A 240 6.88 -14.55 6.44
CA ALA A 240 6.93 -14.77 7.88
C ALA A 240 8.00 -15.80 8.20
N ILE A 241 8.93 -15.47 9.11
CA ILE A 241 10.05 -16.33 9.51
C ILE A 241 9.82 -16.77 10.94
N ASP A 242 9.66 -18.07 11.20
CA ASP A 242 9.63 -18.54 12.59
C ASP A 242 11.03 -18.50 13.19
N VAL A 243 11.18 -17.74 14.28
CA VAL A 243 12.44 -17.57 15.01
C VAL A 243 12.32 -18.11 16.43
N SER A 244 13.36 -18.79 16.90
CA SER A 244 13.47 -19.27 18.29
C SER A 244 13.79 -18.15 19.28
N SER A 245 14.48 -17.11 18.83
CA SER A 245 14.90 -15.95 19.60
C SER A 245 14.96 -14.74 18.67
N LEU A 246 14.69 -13.54 19.20
CA LEU A 246 14.89 -12.31 18.44
C LEU A 246 16.37 -11.93 18.30
N ILE A 247 17.26 -12.55 19.05
CA ILE A 247 18.71 -12.36 18.91
C ILE A 247 19.20 -12.91 17.57
N ASP A 248 18.65 -14.05 17.14
CA ASP A 248 18.99 -14.68 15.86
C ASP A 248 18.34 -13.97 14.66
N TRP A 249 17.48 -12.97 14.90
CA TRP A 249 16.71 -12.30 13.85
C TRP A 249 17.60 -11.63 12.80
N SER A 250 18.66 -10.94 13.22
CA SER A 250 19.54 -10.22 12.29
C SER A 250 20.20 -11.17 11.29
N TYR A 251 20.69 -12.30 11.78
CA TYR A 251 21.29 -13.36 10.96
C TYR A 251 20.25 -14.00 10.02
N ALA A 252 19.09 -14.39 10.57
CA ALA A 252 18.01 -14.99 9.78
C ALA A 252 17.50 -14.05 8.67
N LEU A 253 17.40 -12.76 8.98
CA LEU A 253 17.01 -11.71 8.04
C LEU A 253 18.05 -11.51 6.94
N GLU A 254 19.34 -11.48 7.27
CA GLU A 254 20.42 -11.30 6.28
C GLU A 254 20.44 -12.45 5.28
N GLU A 255 20.46 -13.71 5.76
CA GLU A 255 20.42 -14.90 4.91
C GLU A 255 19.16 -14.93 4.04
N THR A 256 17.99 -14.71 4.65
CA THR A 256 16.72 -14.73 3.93
C THR A 256 16.64 -13.61 2.91
N SER A 257 17.09 -12.41 3.24
CA SER A 257 17.03 -11.27 2.33
C SER A 257 17.88 -11.49 1.08
N THR A 258 19.09 -12.04 1.25
CA THR A 258 20.00 -12.37 0.14
C THR A 258 19.40 -13.46 -0.73
N ALA A 259 18.90 -14.54 -0.12
CA ALA A 259 18.28 -15.64 -0.86
C ALA A 259 16.98 -15.22 -1.59
N LEU A 260 16.19 -14.31 -1.00
CA LEU A 260 14.99 -13.75 -1.65
C LEU A 260 15.34 -12.79 -2.78
N GLN A 261 16.44 -12.03 -2.67
CA GLN A 261 16.95 -11.21 -3.77
C GLN A 261 17.40 -12.07 -4.95
N ASP A 262 18.14 -13.15 -4.68
CA ASP A 262 18.63 -14.08 -5.71
C ASP A 262 17.49 -14.86 -6.38
N ALA A 263 16.50 -15.30 -5.59
CA ALA A 263 15.32 -16.00 -6.11
C ALA A 263 14.26 -15.05 -6.68
N GLY A 264 14.36 -13.75 -6.40
CA GLY A 264 13.40 -12.69 -6.69
C GLY A 264 13.21 -12.46 -8.19
N LEU A 265 11.99 -12.09 -8.60
CA LEU A 265 11.78 -11.54 -9.94
C LEU A 265 11.94 -10.01 -9.92
N PRO A 266 12.34 -9.39 -11.04
CA PRO A 266 12.46 -7.94 -11.12
C PRO A 266 11.18 -7.22 -10.67
N GLY A 267 11.34 -6.25 -9.77
CA GLY A 267 10.23 -5.44 -9.26
C GLY A 267 9.40 -6.07 -8.16
N GLU A 268 9.69 -7.30 -7.72
CA GLU A 268 9.04 -7.90 -6.55
C GLU A 268 9.42 -7.17 -5.26
N LYS A 269 8.45 -7.07 -4.35
CA LYS A 269 8.66 -6.48 -3.02
C LYS A 269 8.30 -7.50 -1.96
N PHE A 270 9.15 -7.63 -0.94
CA PHE A 270 8.90 -8.53 0.18
C PHE A 270 8.81 -7.73 1.49
N ILE A 271 7.75 -7.95 2.24
CA ILE A 271 7.67 -7.60 3.65
C ILE A 271 8.12 -8.83 4.42
N ILE A 272 9.14 -8.70 5.25
CA ILE A 272 9.72 -9.79 6.04
C ILE A 272 9.43 -9.51 7.50
N VAL A 273 8.85 -10.46 8.21
CA VAL A 273 8.48 -10.32 9.63
C VAL A 273 8.91 -11.56 10.43
N PRO A 274 9.50 -11.39 11.62
CA PRO A 274 9.73 -12.50 12.52
C PRO A 274 8.42 -12.93 13.21
N ILE A 275 8.24 -14.24 13.32
CA ILE A 275 7.19 -14.90 14.08
C ILE A 275 7.84 -15.57 15.29
N ARG A 276 7.40 -15.19 16.50
CA ARG A 276 7.85 -15.78 17.76
C ARG A 276 6.63 -16.32 18.49
N ASN A 277 6.68 -17.57 18.94
CA ASN A 277 5.55 -18.23 19.62
C ASN A 277 4.22 -18.14 18.82
N GLY A 278 4.31 -18.20 17.48
CA GLY A 278 3.15 -18.18 16.57
C GLY A 278 2.53 -16.80 16.30
N LYS A 279 3.05 -15.73 16.90
CA LYS A 279 2.59 -14.35 16.67
C LYS A 279 3.70 -13.48 16.03
N PRO A 280 3.33 -12.48 15.20
CA PRO A 280 4.30 -11.60 14.59
C PRO A 280 4.86 -10.57 15.58
N VAL A 281 6.14 -10.24 15.39
CA VAL A 281 6.81 -9.13 16.08
C VAL A 281 6.88 -7.94 15.11
N ALA A 282 5.80 -7.17 15.07
CA ALA A 282 5.60 -6.12 14.06
C ALA A 282 6.68 -5.04 14.08
N ALA A 283 7.25 -4.74 15.25
CA ALA A 283 8.31 -3.75 15.44
C ALA A 283 9.63 -4.07 14.70
N LEU A 284 9.82 -5.31 14.26
CA LEU A 284 10.99 -5.77 13.51
C LEU A 284 10.68 -6.04 12.03
N THR A 285 9.54 -5.57 11.53
CA THR A 285 9.14 -5.78 10.14
C THR A 285 10.05 -4.98 9.20
N MET A 286 10.58 -5.67 8.19
CA MET A 286 11.46 -5.12 7.16
C MET A 286 10.79 -5.19 5.78
N SER A 287 11.10 -4.23 4.93
CA SER A 287 10.71 -4.17 3.52
C SER A 287 11.95 -4.35 2.66
N LEU A 288 11.89 -5.33 1.76
CA LEU A 288 12.92 -5.66 0.79
C LEU A 288 12.38 -5.30 -0.60
N ILE A 289 12.95 -4.23 -1.19
CA ILE A 289 12.63 -3.77 -2.55
C ILE A 289 13.87 -3.91 -3.42
N SER A 290 14.84 -3.02 -3.21
CA SER A 290 16.22 -3.10 -3.74
C SER A 290 17.23 -3.28 -2.61
N SER A 291 16.87 -2.83 -1.41
CA SER A 291 17.61 -2.96 -0.16
C SER A 291 16.61 -3.23 0.97
N LEU A 292 17.12 -3.73 2.09
CA LEU A 292 16.34 -3.85 3.32
C LEU A 292 16.11 -2.47 3.94
N LEU A 293 14.86 -2.16 4.24
CA LEU A 293 14.44 -0.92 4.91
C LEU A 293 13.44 -1.26 6.01
N PRO A 294 13.39 -0.54 7.14
CA PRO A 294 12.31 -0.69 8.11
C PRO A 294 10.95 -0.41 7.48
N ALA A 295 9.97 -1.29 7.69
CA ALA A 295 8.62 -1.13 7.13
C ALA A 295 7.67 -0.33 8.05
N GLY A 296 7.99 -0.24 9.34
CA GLY A 296 7.20 0.45 10.37
C GLY A 296 5.92 -0.29 10.79
N ASN A 297 5.20 -0.95 9.87
CA ASN A 297 4.06 -1.81 10.17
C ASN A 297 3.82 -2.88 9.09
N LEU A 298 2.86 -3.78 9.34
CA LEU A 298 2.45 -4.86 8.42
C LEU A 298 1.47 -4.40 7.32
N GLY A 299 0.98 -3.15 7.37
CA GLY A 299 0.07 -2.58 6.39
C GLY A 299 -1.16 -3.46 6.12
N GLN A 300 -1.40 -3.76 4.84
CA GLN A 300 -2.49 -4.61 4.37
C GLN A 300 -2.44 -6.04 4.92
N TRP A 301 -1.28 -6.51 5.39
CA TRP A 301 -1.08 -7.87 5.88
C TRP A 301 -1.47 -8.09 7.33
N THR A 302 -1.79 -7.01 8.07
CA THR A 302 -2.16 -7.07 9.49
C THR A 302 -3.29 -8.07 9.75
N SER A 303 -4.27 -8.16 8.85
CA SER A 303 -5.40 -9.11 8.96
C SER A 303 -5.09 -10.54 8.52
N SER A 304 -3.90 -10.78 7.94
CA SER A 304 -3.48 -12.09 7.42
C SER A 304 -2.61 -12.88 8.40
N LEU A 305 -2.21 -12.27 9.51
CA LEU A 305 -1.45 -12.89 10.60
C LEU A 305 -2.27 -12.90 11.89
N ALA A 306 -1.78 -13.64 12.89
CA ALA A 306 -2.30 -13.51 14.25
C ALA A 306 -2.04 -12.09 14.78
N GLU A 307 -2.81 -11.69 15.79
CA GLU A 307 -2.54 -10.45 16.52
C GLU A 307 -1.09 -10.42 17.01
N ALA A 308 -0.44 -9.27 16.83
CA ALA A 308 0.95 -9.08 17.22
C ALA A 308 1.12 -9.21 18.74
N HIS A 309 2.35 -9.43 19.18
CA HIS A 309 2.67 -9.35 20.60
C HIS A 309 2.41 -7.93 21.13
N GLU A 310 1.89 -7.85 22.35
CA GLU A 310 1.85 -6.60 23.09
C GLU A 310 3.27 -6.29 23.57
N THR A 311 3.74 -5.06 23.39
CA THR A 311 5.12 -4.68 23.68
C THR A 311 5.21 -3.48 24.63
N PRO A 312 4.55 -3.51 25.81
CA PRO A 312 4.44 -2.34 26.67
C PRO A 312 5.79 -1.85 27.22
N LEU A 313 6.74 -2.76 27.51
CA LEU A 313 8.07 -2.37 27.99
C LEU A 313 8.86 -1.72 26.86
N THR A 314 8.83 -2.31 25.66
CA THR A 314 9.49 -1.80 24.46
C THR A 314 8.92 -0.44 24.05
N ASP A 315 7.59 -0.30 24.05
CA ASP A 315 6.91 0.95 23.68
C ASP A 315 7.29 2.08 24.65
N ALA A 316 7.37 1.79 25.96
CA ALA A 316 7.82 2.74 26.97
C ALA A 316 9.31 3.10 26.81
N PHE A 317 10.16 2.11 26.48
CA PHE A 317 11.57 2.37 26.20
C PHE A 317 11.78 3.23 24.96
N ASP A 318 11.14 2.88 23.84
CA ASP A 318 11.21 3.62 22.57
C ASP A 318 10.71 5.06 22.77
N ALA A 319 9.64 5.27 23.54
CA ALA A 319 9.14 6.59 23.89
C ALA A 319 10.14 7.38 24.75
N ALA A 320 10.75 6.76 25.76
CA ALA A 320 11.74 7.41 26.62
C ALA A 320 12.97 7.87 25.82
N VAL A 321 13.51 7.01 24.94
CA VAL A 321 14.65 7.35 24.07
C VAL A 321 14.28 8.46 23.09
N ALA A 322 13.11 8.40 22.46
CA ALA A 322 12.64 9.43 21.54
C ALA A 322 12.51 10.80 22.24
N SER A 323 11.96 10.84 23.47
CA SER A 323 11.87 12.04 24.28
C SER A 323 13.25 12.65 24.59
N LEU A 324 14.22 11.83 24.99
CA LEU A 324 15.59 12.30 25.24
C LEU A 324 16.26 12.81 23.97
N GLN A 325 16.05 12.12 22.83
CA GLN A 325 16.56 12.57 21.53
C GLN A 325 15.98 13.92 21.11
N VAL A 326 14.69 14.15 21.34
CA VAL A 326 14.04 15.45 21.06
C VAL A 326 14.64 16.54 21.95
N ALA A 327 14.78 16.29 23.25
CA ALA A 327 15.36 17.26 24.18
C ALA A 327 16.81 17.62 23.78
N SER A 328 17.66 16.61 23.52
CA SER A 328 19.04 16.79 23.07
C SER A 328 19.12 17.54 21.73
N GLY A 329 18.26 17.21 20.77
CA GLY A 329 18.21 17.87 19.46
C GLY A 329 17.85 19.36 19.55
N VAL A 330 17.04 19.75 20.54
CA VAL A 330 16.77 21.16 20.83
C VAL A 330 17.98 21.85 21.44
N LEU A 331 18.73 21.19 22.33
CA LEU A 331 19.94 21.77 22.93
C LEU A 331 21.04 22.05 21.90
N ALA A 332 21.10 21.26 20.83
CA ALA A 332 21.99 21.46 19.69
C ALA A 332 21.66 22.70 18.82
N LEU A 333 20.48 23.32 19.00
CA LEU A 333 20.10 24.52 18.24
C LEU A 333 20.89 25.76 18.69
N PRO A 334 21.12 26.74 17.78
CA PRO A 334 21.69 28.03 18.16
C PRO A 334 20.89 28.71 19.28
N GLU A 335 21.57 29.41 20.19
CA GLU A 335 20.96 30.05 21.37
C GLU A 335 19.80 31.01 21.03
N ALA A 336 19.89 31.70 19.88
CA ALA A 336 18.84 32.57 19.35
C ALA A 336 17.54 31.83 18.99
N HIS A 337 17.61 30.52 18.74
CA HIS A 337 16.45 29.67 18.45
C HIS A 337 15.95 28.94 19.69
N ARG A 338 16.85 28.59 20.63
CA ARG A 338 16.50 27.95 21.91
C ARG A 338 15.62 28.82 22.78
N SER A 339 15.93 30.11 22.87
CA SER A 339 15.19 31.11 23.67
C SER A 339 13.77 31.45 23.18
N HIS A 340 13.28 30.79 22.13
CA HIS A 340 11.93 30.97 21.63
C HIS A 340 10.94 30.12 22.46
N GLY A 341 9.90 30.71 23.04
CA GLY A 341 9.02 30.00 24.00
C GLY A 341 8.30 28.74 23.48
N ILE A 342 8.17 28.56 22.16
CA ILE A 342 7.68 27.30 21.56
C ILE A 342 8.72 26.18 21.72
N VAL A 343 10.01 26.50 21.58
CA VAL A 343 11.12 25.55 21.69
C VAL A 343 11.31 25.12 23.14
N ASP A 344 11.21 26.05 24.10
CA ASP A 344 11.18 25.72 25.54
C ASP A 344 10.03 24.77 25.89
N GLN A 345 8.83 24.99 25.33
CA GLN A 345 7.69 24.08 25.55
C GLN A 345 7.93 22.66 25.01
N VAL A 346 8.63 22.53 23.88
CA VAL A 346 8.99 21.22 23.31
C VAL A 346 9.93 20.46 24.24
N VAL A 347 10.93 21.14 24.83
CA VAL A 347 11.86 20.53 25.80
C VAL A 347 11.13 20.07 27.06
N GLU A 348 10.30 20.94 27.65
CA GLU A 348 9.54 20.59 28.86
C GLU A 348 8.56 19.44 28.60
N SER A 349 7.91 19.42 27.44
CA SER A 349 7.05 18.31 27.03
C SER A 349 7.84 17.01 26.88
N ALA A 350 9.01 17.06 26.22
CA ALA A 350 9.88 15.90 26.06
C ALA A 350 10.37 15.35 27.42
N LYS A 351 10.78 16.22 28.35
CA LYS A 351 11.15 15.81 29.72
C LYS A 351 9.98 15.17 30.47
N HIS A 352 8.78 15.73 30.33
CA HIS A 352 7.58 15.16 30.92
C HIS A 352 7.27 13.77 30.36
N ASP A 353 7.32 13.61 29.04
CA ASP A 353 7.07 12.35 28.35
C ASP A 353 8.12 11.28 28.73
N PHE A 354 9.39 11.68 28.92
CA PHE A 354 10.44 10.80 29.44
C PHE A 354 10.09 10.29 30.84
N ILE A 355 9.73 11.20 31.77
CA ILE A 355 9.35 10.82 33.14
C ILE A 355 8.15 9.87 33.12
N GLN A 356 7.14 10.15 32.31
CA GLN A 356 5.95 9.30 32.20
C GLN A 356 6.31 7.90 31.66
N SER A 357 7.11 7.82 30.62
CA SER A 357 7.54 6.55 30.01
C SER A 357 8.40 5.74 30.98
N ARG A 358 9.29 6.40 31.71
CA ARG A 358 10.08 5.79 32.78
C ARG A 358 9.23 5.24 33.92
N GLN A 359 8.17 5.94 34.34
CA GLN A 359 7.25 5.43 35.35
C GLN A 359 6.52 4.15 34.90
N ILE A 360 6.31 3.95 33.60
CA ILE A 360 5.75 2.71 33.08
C ILE A 360 6.76 1.57 33.25
N LEU A 361 8.02 1.79 32.89
CA LEU A 361 9.12 0.82 33.09
C LEU A 361 9.31 0.47 34.58
N GLU A 362 9.24 1.45 35.49
CA GLU A 362 9.40 1.24 36.93
C GLU A 362 8.28 0.41 37.58
N ARG A 363 7.11 0.33 36.93
CA ARG A 363 5.98 -0.50 37.38
C ARG A 363 6.10 -1.95 36.92
N SER A 364 6.99 -2.24 35.99
CA SER A 364 7.27 -3.60 35.55
C SER A 364 7.94 -4.41 36.67
N PRO A 365 7.77 -5.75 36.69
CA PRO A 365 8.50 -6.62 37.61
C PRO A 365 10.01 -6.37 37.52
N ARG A 366 10.67 -6.23 38.68
CA ARG A 366 12.12 -6.03 38.74
C ARG A 366 12.86 -7.34 38.51
N ASP A 367 13.80 -7.31 37.58
CA ASP A 367 14.76 -8.35 37.23
C ASP A 367 15.99 -7.71 36.58
N ALA A 368 16.99 -8.52 36.24
CA ALA A 368 18.27 -8.04 35.71
C ALA A 368 18.10 -7.23 34.40
N ILE A 369 17.13 -7.61 33.56
CA ILE A 369 16.85 -6.94 32.28
C ILE A 369 16.25 -5.56 32.51
N THR A 370 15.17 -5.49 33.28
CA THR A 370 14.49 -4.22 33.59
C THR A 370 15.41 -3.27 34.36
N GLU A 371 16.29 -3.79 35.20
CA GLU A 371 17.34 -3.00 35.88
C GLU A 371 18.38 -2.47 34.89
N GLN A 372 18.87 -3.27 33.94
CA GLN A 372 19.84 -2.80 32.94
C GLN A 372 19.23 -1.76 32.00
N ILE A 373 17.98 -1.94 31.58
CA ILE A 373 17.24 -0.95 30.78
C ILE A 373 17.09 0.35 31.57
N ALA A 374 16.72 0.27 32.86
CA ALA A 374 16.60 1.45 33.71
C ALA A 374 17.95 2.18 33.87
N GLN A 375 19.05 1.44 34.10
CA GLN A 375 20.40 2.01 34.22
C GLN A 375 20.85 2.72 32.93
N LEU A 376 20.51 2.18 31.75
CA LEU A 376 20.79 2.84 30.48
C LEU A 376 20.00 4.15 30.36
N LEU A 377 18.71 4.15 30.69
CA LEU A 377 17.89 5.37 30.66
C LEU A 377 18.37 6.42 31.68
N ASP A 378 18.85 5.99 32.85
CA ASP A 378 19.52 6.85 33.82
C ASP A 378 20.77 7.49 33.22
N SER A 379 21.64 6.69 32.62
CA SER A 379 22.88 7.16 32.00
C SER A 379 22.61 8.14 30.85
N LEU A 380 21.56 7.90 30.05
CA LEU A 380 21.13 8.81 29.00
C LEU A 380 20.55 10.12 29.54
N ASN A 381 19.79 10.06 30.63
CA ASN A 381 19.27 11.25 31.28
C ASN A 381 20.40 12.08 31.92
N ASP A 382 21.38 11.44 32.53
CA ASP A 382 22.57 12.12 33.08
C ASP A 382 23.38 12.78 31.97
N ALA A 383 23.56 12.11 30.83
CA ALA A 383 24.20 12.70 29.66
C ALA A 383 23.44 13.93 29.10
N LEU A 384 22.10 13.90 29.12
CA LEU A 384 21.30 15.07 28.75
C LEU A 384 21.50 16.23 29.73
N LEU A 385 21.60 15.96 31.03
CA LEU A 385 21.88 16.98 32.03
C LEU A 385 23.28 17.61 31.85
N ASP A 386 24.27 16.79 31.48
CA ASP A 386 25.62 17.27 31.14
C ASP A 386 25.62 18.11 29.84
N GLU A 387 24.79 17.76 28.85
CA GLU A 387 24.56 18.59 27.65
C GLU A 387 23.94 19.95 28.01
N GLU A 388 22.96 19.97 28.91
CA GLU A 388 22.35 21.21 29.41
C GLU A 388 23.36 22.12 30.13
N ALA A 389 24.29 21.51 30.88
CA ALA A 389 25.38 22.21 31.55
C ALA A 389 26.50 22.65 30.58
N GLY A 390 26.52 22.14 29.35
CA GLY A 390 27.58 22.37 28.37
C GLY A 390 28.86 21.59 28.66
N GLU A 391 28.78 20.52 29.44
CA GLU A 391 29.89 19.70 29.92
C GLU A 391 30.05 18.38 29.12
N SER A 392 29.21 18.15 28.10
CA SER A 392 29.24 16.92 27.30
C SER A 392 30.56 16.73 26.54
N ALA A 393 31.27 15.64 26.85
CA ALA A 393 32.57 15.30 26.26
C ALA A 393 32.48 14.47 24.96
N ASN A 394 31.36 13.75 24.74
CA ASN A 394 31.22 12.73 23.69
C ASN A 394 30.27 13.13 22.55
N GLY A 395 29.89 14.40 22.46
CA GLY A 395 28.89 14.90 21.51
C GLY A 395 27.46 14.61 21.97
N ASP A 396 26.49 15.32 21.40
CA ASP A 396 25.10 15.23 21.85
C ASP A 396 24.40 13.90 21.44
N ILE A 397 23.48 13.43 22.29
CA ILE A 397 22.70 12.20 22.10
C ILE A 397 22.02 12.20 20.72
N ALA A 398 21.42 13.32 20.33
CA ALA A 398 20.72 13.44 19.05
C ALA A 398 21.63 13.18 17.85
N SER A 399 22.83 13.74 17.84
CA SER A 399 23.82 13.56 16.78
C SER A 399 24.35 12.13 16.74
N GLN A 400 24.63 11.53 17.91
CA GLN A 400 25.09 10.14 17.98
C GLN A 400 24.03 9.17 17.43
N LEU A 401 22.75 9.34 17.77
CA LEU A 401 21.66 8.53 17.24
C LEU A 401 21.40 8.78 15.74
N LEU A 402 21.58 10.02 15.26
CA LEU A 402 21.40 10.38 13.85
C LEU A 402 22.52 9.83 12.94
N GLN A 403 23.76 9.75 13.43
CA GLN A 403 24.90 9.20 12.69
C GLN A 403 24.68 7.74 12.29
N MET A 404 24.04 6.94 13.15
CA MET A 404 23.63 5.58 12.80
C MET A 404 22.63 5.56 11.64
N MET A 405 21.58 6.38 11.71
CA MET A 405 20.51 6.39 10.70
C MET A 405 20.97 6.90 9.33
N THR A 406 21.91 7.85 9.30
CA THR A 406 22.32 8.54 8.07
C THR A 406 23.62 8.03 7.47
N GLN A 407 24.56 7.56 8.28
CA GLN A 407 25.90 7.17 7.85
C GLN A 407 26.23 5.70 8.15
N GLY A 408 25.32 4.94 8.78
CA GLY A 408 25.54 3.55 9.17
C GLY A 408 26.65 3.37 10.20
N HIS A 409 27.11 4.44 10.86
CA HIS A 409 28.14 4.37 11.89
C HIS A 409 27.52 3.93 13.20
N GLN A 410 27.98 2.80 13.74
CA GLN A 410 27.61 2.34 15.08
C GLN A 410 28.48 3.05 16.12
N THR A 411 27.85 3.81 17.01
CA THR A 411 28.48 4.35 18.22
C THR A 411 28.20 3.40 19.38
N GLU A 412 28.96 3.51 20.47
CA GLU A 412 28.67 2.72 21.68
C GLU A 412 27.23 2.96 22.18
N LEU A 413 26.76 4.21 22.08
CA LEU A 413 25.40 4.59 22.45
C LEU A 413 24.35 3.88 21.58
N THR A 414 24.53 3.87 20.25
CA THR A 414 23.54 3.27 19.36
C THR A 414 23.50 1.76 19.49
N VAL A 415 24.65 1.12 19.78
CA VAL A 415 24.72 -0.29 20.13
C VAL A 415 23.98 -0.55 21.45
N ALA A 416 24.25 0.22 22.50
CA ALA A 416 23.61 0.05 23.81
C ALA A 416 22.08 0.21 23.73
N VAL A 417 21.60 1.25 23.03
CA VAL A 417 20.16 1.47 22.80
C VAL A 417 19.54 0.33 22.00
N SER A 418 20.22 -0.16 20.96
CA SER A 418 19.71 -1.28 20.14
C SER A 418 19.62 -2.58 20.93
N VAL A 419 20.62 -2.86 21.78
CA VAL A 419 20.63 -4.03 22.66
C VAL A 419 19.53 -3.93 23.71
N ALA A 420 19.41 -2.81 24.42
CA ALA A 420 18.37 -2.61 25.43
C ALA A 420 16.96 -2.69 24.83
N ARG A 421 16.77 -2.18 23.61
CA ARG A 421 15.51 -2.35 22.87
C ARG A 421 15.19 -3.81 22.58
N LEU A 422 16.19 -4.58 22.13
CA LEU A 422 16.02 -6.01 21.85
C LEU A 422 15.73 -6.80 23.13
N MET A 423 16.39 -6.44 24.24
CA MET A 423 16.10 -7.01 25.56
C MET A 423 14.67 -6.73 25.99
N ALA A 424 14.21 -5.47 25.86
CA ALA A 424 12.85 -5.09 26.21
C ALA A 424 11.82 -5.88 25.40
N LEU A 425 12.11 -6.08 24.11
CA LEU A 425 11.25 -6.79 23.18
C LEU A 425 11.19 -8.30 23.43
N GLU A 426 12.33 -8.96 23.70
CA GLU A 426 12.31 -10.38 24.09
C GLU A 426 11.63 -10.55 25.45
N TRP A 427 11.81 -9.61 26.40
CA TRP A 427 11.16 -9.64 27.70
C TRP A 427 9.63 -9.54 27.60
N ASP A 428 9.12 -8.64 26.76
CA ASP A 428 7.67 -8.49 26.50
C ASP A 428 7.06 -9.79 25.92
N ILE A 429 7.84 -10.55 25.14
CA ILE A 429 7.38 -11.74 24.42
C ILE A 429 7.55 -13.03 25.24
N ASP A 430 8.71 -13.21 25.87
CA ASP A 430 9.12 -14.43 26.57
C ASP A 430 10.16 -14.10 27.65
N ARG A 431 9.67 -13.63 28.80
CA ARG A 431 10.49 -13.19 29.94
C ARG A 431 11.51 -14.23 30.41
N ASP A 432 11.09 -15.48 30.58
CA ASP A 432 11.96 -16.55 31.10
C ASP A 432 13.14 -16.81 30.16
N THR A 433 12.87 -16.72 28.85
CA THR A 433 13.88 -16.91 27.81
C THR A 433 14.79 -15.69 27.67
N ALA A 434 14.25 -14.49 27.85
CA ALA A 434 15.03 -13.25 27.85
C ALA A 434 16.10 -13.28 28.95
N GLU A 435 15.74 -13.66 30.18
CA GLU A 435 16.69 -13.73 31.31
C GLU A 435 17.84 -14.71 31.04
N GLN A 436 17.57 -15.83 30.35
CA GLN A 436 18.59 -16.82 29.99
C GLN A 436 19.52 -16.34 28.88
N PHE A 437 18.99 -15.62 27.88
CA PHE A 437 19.80 -15.17 26.76
C PHE A 437 20.72 -14.01 27.12
N PHE A 438 20.28 -13.16 28.03
CA PHE A 438 21.03 -12.00 28.45
C PHE A 438 21.78 -12.21 29.75
N GLU A 439 22.00 -13.47 30.22
CA GLU A 439 22.74 -13.80 31.45
C GLU A 439 23.79 -12.75 31.79
N ILE A 440 23.39 -11.82 32.66
CA ILE A 440 24.20 -10.69 33.11
C ILE A 440 24.97 -11.21 34.32
N ASP A 441 26.21 -11.61 34.11
CA ASP A 441 27.17 -11.91 35.19
C ASP A 441 27.53 -10.65 36.00
#